data_AF-A0A0S3UEH4-F1
#
_entry.id   AF-A0A0S3UEH4-F1
#
_cell.length_a   1.000
_cell.length_b   1.000
_cell.length_c   1.000
_cell.angle_alpha   90.00
_cell.angle_beta   90.00
_cell.angle_gamma   90.00
#
_symmetry.space_group_name_H-M   'P 1'
#
loop_
_entity.id
_entity.type
_entity.pdbx_description
1 polymer ?
#
loop_
_entity_poly.entity_id
_entity_poly.type
_entity_poly.pdbx_seq_one_letter_code
_entity_poly.pdbx_strand_id
1 'polypeptide(L)'
;MEWTFGWWQISVQRVYPTTQQLSQTYNQAASWWHQHLRLLGYGHVYRALWRSLENTGMLSQWTNNARICDCGIGTAALSLSLVQTIHSTLQITGVR
;
A
#
# COMPACT_ATOMS: atom_id res chain seq x y z
N MET A 1 9.92 9.67 23.18
CA MET A 1 10.37 11.08 23.12
C MET A 1 9.87 11.75 24.38
N GLU A 2 10.69 12.55 25.02
CA GLU A 2 10.40 13.11 26.32
C GLU A 2 10.61 14.62 26.27
N TRP A 3 9.64 15.37 26.79
CA TRP A 3 9.69 16.82 26.85
C TRP A 3 9.27 17.31 28.23
N THR A 4 9.98 18.33 28.71
CA THR A 4 9.71 18.99 29.99
C THR A 4 9.28 20.43 29.72
N PHE A 5 8.10 20.81 30.21
CA PHE A 5 7.56 22.17 30.13
C PHE A 5 7.23 22.67 31.53
N GLY A 6 8.08 23.52 32.10
CA GLY A 6 7.94 23.97 33.49
C GLY A 6 8.06 22.79 34.46
N TRP A 7 7.00 22.50 35.20
CA TRP A 7 6.94 21.39 36.17
C TRP A 7 6.33 20.10 35.60
N TRP A 8 5.97 20.08 34.31
CA TRP A 8 5.33 18.93 33.66
C TRP A 8 6.35 18.14 32.85
N GLN A 9 6.29 16.81 32.99
CA GLN A 9 7.04 15.85 32.19
C GLN A 9 6.06 15.05 31.34
N ILE A 10 6.23 15.11 30.01
CA ILE A 10 5.42 14.36 29.05
C ILE A 10 6.32 13.34 28.37
N SER A 11 5.95 12.06 28.48
CA SER A 11 6.61 10.97 27.76
C SER A 11 5.67 10.40 26.70
N VAL A 12 6.18 10.30 25.47
CA VAL A 12 5.52 9.61 24.37
C VAL A 12 6.24 8.30 24.11
N GLN A 13 5.54 7.20 24.37
CA GLN A 13 5.97 5.85 24.03
C GLN A 13 5.18 5.33 22.83
N ARG A 14 5.88 4.73 21.87
CA ARG A 14 5.22 3.98 20.81
C ARG A 14 4.74 2.65 21.38
N VAL A 15 3.43 2.43 21.32
CA VAL A 15 2.83 1.13 21.58
C VAL A 15 2.48 0.54 20.22
N TYR A 16 3.16 -0.54 19.85
CA TYR A 16 2.87 -1.25 18.61
C TYR A 16 1.69 -2.19 18.84
N PRO A 17 0.68 -2.18 17.95
CA PRO A 17 -0.41 -3.14 18.04
C PRO A 17 0.12 -4.55 17.81
N THR A 18 -0.51 -5.54 18.44
CA THR A 18 -0.27 -6.95 18.12
C THR A 18 -0.74 -7.24 16.68
N THR A 19 -0.26 -8.33 16.07
CA THR A 19 -0.71 -8.77 14.74
C THR A 19 -2.23 -8.91 14.67
N GLN A 20 -2.86 -9.38 15.74
CA GLN A 20 -4.32 -9.50 15.83
C GLN A 20 -5.01 -8.15 15.86
N GLN A 21 -4.54 -7.21 16.70
CA GLN A 21 -5.08 -5.86 16.79
C GLN A 21 -4.94 -5.12 15.46
N LEU A 22 -3.78 -5.26 14.81
CA LEU A 22 -3.51 -4.69 13.50
C LEU A 22 -4.49 -5.24 12.46
N SER A 23 -4.64 -6.56 12.40
CA SER A 23 -5.59 -7.21 11.50
C SER A 23 -7.05 -6.80 11.74
N GLN A 24 -7.48 -6.70 12.99
CA GLN A 24 -8.83 -6.28 13.34
C GLN A 24 -9.09 -4.83 12.91
N THR A 25 -8.15 -3.94 13.21
CA THR A 25 -8.23 -2.52 12.82
C THR A 25 -8.36 -2.37 11.31
N TYR A 26 -7.49 -3.07 10.55
CA TYR A 26 -7.54 -3.06 9.09
C TYR A 26 -8.84 -3.67 8.53
N ASN A 27 -9.33 -4.77 9.10
CA ASN A 27 -10.58 -5.39 8.65
C ASN A 27 -11.80 -4.49 8.83
N GLN A 28 -11.87 -3.78 9.97
CA GLN A 28 -12.96 -2.86 10.26
C GLN A 28 -12.99 -1.69 9.26
N ALA A 29 -11.82 -1.20 8.84
CA ALA A 29 -11.71 -0.06 7.92
C ALA A 29 -11.76 -0.45 6.42
N ALA A 30 -11.54 -1.73 6.09
CA ALA A 30 -11.29 -2.17 4.71
C ALA A 30 -12.40 -1.81 3.72
N SER A 31 -13.67 -1.98 4.11
CA SER A 31 -14.82 -1.68 3.26
C SER A 31 -14.91 -0.19 2.91
N TRP A 32 -14.68 0.67 3.89
CA TRP A 32 -14.67 2.12 3.71
C TRP A 32 -13.52 2.56 2.80
N TRP A 33 -12.31 2.02 3.01
CA TRP A 33 -11.17 2.37 2.16
C TRP A 33 -11.34 1.96 0.71
N HIS A 34 -11.90 0.78 0.45
CA HIS A 34 -12.14 0.36 -0.93
C HIS A 34 -13.07 1.35 -1.67
N GLN A 35 -14.14 1.78 -1.00
CA GLN A 35 -15.06 2.78 -1.56
C GLN A 35 -14.38 4.15 -1.72
N HIS A 36 -13.61 4.57 -0.71
CA HIS A 36 -12.93 5.85 -0.69
C HIS A 36 -11.88 5.97 -1.81
N LEU A 37 -11.08 4.92 -2.02
CA LEU A 37 -10.11 4.85 -3.12
C LEU A 37 -10.80 4.96 -4.49
N ARG A 38 -11.97 4.34 -4.64
CA ARG A 38 -12.76 4.44 -5.88
C ARG A 38 -13.30 5.86 -6.08
N LEU A 39 -13.88 6.47 -5.03
CA LEU A 39 -14.43 7.82 -5.09
C LEU A 39 -13.38 8.88 -5.40
N LEU A 40 -12.20 8.77 -4.79
CA LEU A 40 -11.07 9.67 -5.03
C LEU A 40 -10.32 9.38 -6.34
N GLY A 41 -10.72 8.36 -7.10
CA GLY A 41 -10.13 8.07 -8.41
C GLY A 41 -8.70 7.50 -8.36
N TYR A 42 -8.29 6.89 -7.24
CA TYR A 42 -6.93 6.36 -7.07
C TYR A 42 -6.57 5.33 -8.14
N GLY A 43 -7.53 4.53 -8.59
CA GLY A 43 -7.30 3.59 -9.69
C GLY A 43 -6.81 4.28 -10.99
N HIS A 44 -7.28 5.50 -11.27
CA HIS A 44 -6.77 6.27 -12.42
C HIS A 44 -5.35 6.76 -12.18
N VAL A 45 -5.09 7.34 -10.99
CA VAL A 45 -3.77 7.87 -10.62
C VAL A 45 -2.72 6.77 -10.58
N TYR A 46 -3.03 5.59 -10.05
CA TYR A 46 -2.10 4.47 -10.02
C TYR A 46 -1.76 3.95 -11.41
N ARG A 47 -2.74 3.85 -12.32
CA ARG A 47 -2.45 3.50 -13.71
C ARG A 47 -1.55 4.55 -14.39
N ALA A 48 -1.78 5.84 -14.13
CA ALA A 48 -0.92 6.91 -14.64
C ALA A 48 0.52 6.79 -14.09
N LEU A 49 0.67 6.49 -12.81
CA LEU A 49 1.97 6.20 -12.19
C LEU A 49 2.66 5.02 -12.88
N TRP A 50 1.97 3.90 -13.07
CA TRP A 50 2.57 2.72 -13.70
C TRP A 50 2.99 2.97 -15.14
N ARG A 51 2.17 3.67 -15.94
CA ARG A 51 2.57 4.09 -17.29
C ARG A 51 3.78 5.00 -17.26
N SER A 52 3.86 5.92 -16.31
CA SER A 52 5.01 6.79 -16.16
C SER A 52 6.28 5.98 -15.87
N LEU A 53 6.21 4.98 -14.99
CA LEU A 53 7.34 4.12 -14.65
C LEU A 53 7.73 3.15 -15.78
N GLU A 54 6.76 2.69 -16.56
CA GLU A 54 6.99 1.91 -17.77
C GLU A 54 7.73 2.74 -18.82
N ASN A 55 7.26 3.98 -19.06
CA ASN A 55 7.85 4.90 -20.03
C ASN A 55 9.28 5.34 -19.66
N THR A 56 9.63 5.39 -18.37
CA THR A 56 11.02 5.66 -17.95
C THR A 56 11.92 4.44 -18.06
N GLY A 57 11.39 3.28 -18.46
CA GLY A 57 12.14 2.03 -18.54
C GLY A 57 12.47 1.41 -17.17
N MET A 58 11.95 1.95 -16.06
CA MET A 58 12.22 1.44 -14.71
C MET A 58 11.64 0.03 -14.51
N LEU A 59 10.61 -0.33 -15.27
CA LEU A 59 9.99 -1.65 -15.25
C LEU A 59 10.60 -2.62 -16.27
N SER A 60 11.63 -2.22 -17.03
CA SER A 60 12.24 -3.06 -18.09
C SER A 60 12.80 -4.39 -17.60
N GLN A 61 13.20 -4.44 -16.33
CA GLN A 61 13.66 -5.65 -15.63
C GLN A 61 12.53 -6.62 -15.26
N TRP A 62 11.27 -6.21 -15.35
CA TRP A 62 10.11 -7.07 -15.10
C TRP A 62 9.80 -7.82 -16.39
N THR A 63 10.52 -8.92 -16.58
CA THR A 63 10.33 -9.85 -17.70
C THR A 63 8.97 -10.57 -17.58
N ASN A 64 8.57 -11.24 -18.65
CA ASN A 64 7.43 -12.16 -18.61
C ASN A 64 7.61 -13.16 -17.45
N ASN A 65 6.59 -13.28 -16.59
CA ASN A 65 6.57 -14.11 -15.38
C ASN A 65 7.35 -13.58 -14.17
N ALA A 66 7.62 -12.27 -14.10
CA ALA A 66 8.14 -11.67 -12.88
C ALA A 66 7.21 -11.93 -11.67
N ARG A 67 7.84 -12.25 -10.53
CA ARG A 67 7.16 -12.51 -9.26
C ARG A 67 7.36 -11.33 -8.33
N ILE A 68 6.25 -10.69 -7.94
CA ILE A 68 6.24 -9.49 -7.11
C ILE A 68 5.61 -9.84 -5.76
N CYS A 69 6.27 -9.44 -4.68
CA CYS A 69 5.72 -9.51 -3.32
C CYS A 69 5.23 -8.12 -2.91
N ASP A 70 3.94 -8.00 -2.61
CA ASP A 70 3.33 -6.77 -2.10
C ASP A 70 3.13 -6.92 -0.57
N CYS A 71 4.07 -6.35 0.19
CA CYS A 71 4.09 -6.41 1.64
C CYS A 71 3.17 -5.34 2.23
N GLY A 72 2.05 -5.77 2.83
CA GLY A 72 1.01 -4.86 3.30
C GLY A 72 0.02 -4.48 2.20
N ILE A 73 -0.39 -5.47 1.40
CA ILE A 73 -1.19 -5.29 0.17
C ILE A 73 -2.50 -4.49 0.37
N GLY A 74 -3.02 -4.45 1.59
CA GLY A 74 -4.22 -3.67 1.92
C GLY A 74 -5.41 -4.09 1.06
N THR A 75 -5.95 -3.16 0.26
CA THR A 75 -7.08 -3.41 -0.67
C THR A 75 -6.66 -3.99 -2.01
N ALA A 76 -5.36 -4.21 -2.24
CA ALA A 76 -4.76 -4.62 -3.52
C ALA A 76 -4.98 -3.65 -4.69
N ALA A 77 -5.50 -2.43 -4.45
CA ALA A 77 -5.82 -1.49 -5.53
C ALA A 77 -4.59 -1.06 -6.35
N LEU A 78 -3.45 -0.87 -5.69
CA LEU A 78 -2.19 -0.51 -6.33
C LEU A 78 -1.68 -1.66 -7.21
N SER A 79 -1.56 -2.87 -6.67
CA SER A 79 -1.07 -4.05 -7.39
C SER A 79 -2.04 -4.49 -8.50
N LEU A 80 -3.35 -4.35 -8.30
CA LEU A 80 -4.34 -4.57 -9.38
C LEU A 80 -4.13 -3.59 -10.54
N SER A 81 -3.92 -2.30 -10.24
CA SER A 81 -3.69 -1.31 -11.28
C SER A 81 -2.40 -1.55 -12.06
N LEU A 82 -1.41 -2.19 -11.45
CA LEU A 82 -0.19 -2.59 -12.13
C LEU A 82 -0.51 -3.63 -13.21
N VAL A 83 -1.14 -4.75 -12.84
CA VAL A 83 -1.51 -5.83 -13.77
C VAL A 83 -2.43 -5.34 -14.88
N GLN A 84 -3.30 -4.36 -14.60
CA GLN A 84 -4.16 -3.75 -15.61
C GLN A 84 -3.44 -2.80 -16.57
N THR A 85 -2.26 -2.32 -16.20
CA THR A 85 -1.53 -1.30 -16.97
C THR A 85 -0.46 -1.92 -17.85
N ILE A 86 0.31 -2.86 -17.32
CA ILE A 86 1.48 -3.40 -18.02
C ILE A 86 1.11 -4.71 -18.75
N HIS A 87 1.52 -4.82 -20.01
CA HIS A 87 1.26 -6.00 -20.85
C HIS A 87 2.29 -7.13 -20.56
N SER A 88 2.31 -7.62 -19.32
CA SER A 88 3.18 -8.73 -18.92
C SER A 88 2.45 -9.73 -18.03
N THR A 89 2.80 -11.01 -18.14
CA THR A 89 2.32 -12.05 -17.24
C THR A 89 2.98 -11.92 -15.86
N LEU A 90 2.50 -11.00 -15.02
CA LEU A 90 2.99 -10.86 -13.65
C LEU A 90 2.33 -11.87 -12.70
N GLN A 91 3.10 -12.35 -11.73
CA GLN A 91 2.59 -13.05 -10.56
C GLN A 91 2.77 -12.17 -9.33
N ILE A 92 1.66 -11.75 -8.71
CA ILE A 92 1.69 -10.93 -7.50
C ILE A 92 1.24 -11.75 -6.31
N THR A 93 2.08 -11.82 -5.28
CA THR A 93 1.75 -12.38 -3.97
C THR A 93 1.56 -11.24 -2.99
N GLY A 94 0.37 -11.14 -2.40
CA GLY A 94 0.08 -10.17 -1.35
C GLY A 94 0.31 -10.76 0.04
N VAL A 95 1.00 -10.01 0.90
CA VAL A 95 1.13 -10.32 2.33
C VAL A 95 0.35 -9.26 3.12
N ARG A 96 -0.39 -9.73 4.11
CA ARG A 96 -1.25 -8.94 5.00
C ARG A 96 -0.68 -8.92 6.41
#